data_AF-A0A9E3S873-F1
#
_entry.id   AF-A0A9E3S873-F1
#
_cell.length_a   1.000
_cell.length_b   1.000
_cell.length_c   1.000
_cell.angle_alpha   90.00
_cell.angle_beta   90.00
_cell.angle_gamma   90.00
#
_symmetry.space_group_name_H-M   'P 1'
#
loop_
_entity.id
_entity.type
_entity.pdbx_description
1 polymer ?
#
loop_
_entity_poly.entity_id
_entity_poly.type
_entity_poly.pdbx_seq_one_letter_code
_entity_poly.pdbx_strand_id
1 'polypeptide(L)'
;MNTTTDRNAERAEGILKRLAELAETHSQADIARKTEFSRNNVSRYVNGTRMPIEFAAALVEGLGINPAWLLTGEGTPYLSDVSAGTAEMAGDLLALVEAMGAVNRMRLGSLAGKHHLGVLRKLNDAMQDYEKLRADLNKHSRKVFLKLIEEVRNANVKRDLNRAETLLQAAEQVARLSDDWWLQSQLEGAQSHFHHNCGEPEKALPHQKKSFLAYLLNHTELDEWTRPEAHNYVMILLSAHRVREARRIARATIELFDGDHPQMRALAAAIDIELGDLRRGLDDLRRLLPDATTSYRRNIEQTLARGQLLEGSMTIEQAAAFGGDSDAKWSYLASCSAACENQEWVDFVLKHGVNKQGMDSEYILAVHLSCLREVLSEGSGTAAQRLLVHIDNTLQKQDPMARFAQECMAAQLFRLGGQHKAARNHLDTAQALLHENTEVQPRLELRIIHARNVLELCRPGDPPHAEAVAFVRDYIARGYHVLKDLDSPE
;
A
#
# COMPACT_ATOMS: atom_id res chain seq x y z
N MET A 1 -17.88 -12.97 -17.52
CA MET A 1 -17.08 -12.38 -18.62
C MET A 1 -15.85 -13.26 -18.82
N ASN A 2 -15.66 -13.78 -20.04
CA ASN A 2 -14.56 -14.69 -20.39
C ASN A 2 -13.24 -13.90 -20.53
N THR A 3 -12.63 -13.53 -19.40
CA THR A 3 -11.44 -12.68 -19.30
C THR A 3 -10.21 -13.23 -20.05
N THR A 4 -10.17 -14.53 -20.32
CA THR A 4 -9.07 -15.18 -21.06
C THR A 4 -9.16 -14.96 -22.56
N THR A 5 -10.37 -14.85 -23.12
CA THR A 5 -10.57 -14.66 -24.57
C THR A 5 -10.24 -13.21 -24.96
N ASP A 6 -10.64 -12.24 -24.13
CA ASP A 6 -10.37 -10.82 -24.35
C ASP A 6 -8.87 -10.50 -24.27
N ARG A 7 -8.16 -11.05 -23.27
CA ARG A 7 -6.71 -10.89 -23.12
C ARG A 7 -5.89 -11.47 -24.28
N ASN A 8 -6.39 -12.55 -24.91
CA ASN A 8 -5.72 -13.16 -26.06
C ASN A 8 -5.93 -12.34 -27.34
N ALA A 9 -7.10 -11.71 -27.51
CA ALA A 9 -7.37 -10.80 -28.62
C ALA A 9 -6.50 -9.53 -28.54
N GLU A 10 -6.43 -8.92 -27.34
CA GLU A 10 -5.61 -7.74 -27.06
C GLU A 10 -4.10 -7.99 -27.31
N ARG A 11 -3.60 -9.17 -26.93
CA ARG A 11 -2.22 -9.59 -27.22
C ARG A 11 -1.93 -9.75 -28.71
N ALA A 12 -2.87 -10.33 -29.46
CA ALA A 12 -2.71 -10.53 -30.90
C ALA A 12 -2.68 -9.18 -31.64
N GLU A 13 -3.51 -8.22 -31.21
CA GLU A 13 -3.53 -6.86 -31.75
C GLU A 13 -2.23 -6.10 -31.46
N GLY A 14 -1.69 -6.21 -30.24
CA GLY A 14 -0.42 -5.58 -29.88
C GLY A 14 0.78 -6.09 -30.69
N ILE A 15 0.83 -7.40 -30.98
CA ILE A 15 1.88 -8.00 -31.82
C ILE A 15 1.78 -7.49 -33.26
N LEU A 16 0.56 -7.37 -33.80
CA LEU A 16 0.34 -6.85 -35.17
C LEU A 16 0.77 -5.39 -35.30
N LYS A 17 0.49 -4.57 -34.29
CA LYS A 17 0.94 -3.17 -34.27
C LYS A 17 2.46 -3.07 -34.35
N ARG A 18 3.19 -3.87 -33.58
CA ARG A 18 4.67 -3.87 -33.58
C ARG A 18 5.27 -4.44 -34.85
N LEU A 19 4.60 -5.41 -35.49
CA LEU A 19 4.95 -5.85 -36.85
C LEU A 19 4.79 -4.75 -37.89
N ALA A 20 3.75 -3.91 -37.75
CA ALA A 20 3.57 -2.76 -38.62
C ALA A 20 4.66 -1.70 -38.39
N GLU A 21 5.00 -1.39 -37.13
CA GLU A 21 6.11 -0.51 -36.75
C GLU A 21 7.46 -1.03 -37.30
N LEU A 22 7.66 -2.35 -37.30
CA LEU A 22 8.84 -2.96 -37.92
C LEU A 22 8.85 -2.78 -39.45
N ALA A 23 7.69 -2.88 -40.10
CA ALA A 23 7.54 -2.72 -41.54
C ALA A 23 7.71 -1.26 -42.03
N GLU A 24 7.65 -0.29 -41.13
CA GLU A 24 8.00 1.11 -41.40
C GLU A 24 9.52 1.33 -41.50
N THR A 25 10.29 0.54 -40.75
CA THR A 25 11.77 0.66 -40.68
C THR A 25 12.49 -0.34 -41.60
N HIS A 26 11.89 -1.51 -41.86
CA HIS A 26 12.38 -2.52 -42.79
C HIS A 26 11.36 -2.79 -43.88
N SER A 27 11.76 -2.65 -45.16
CA SER A 27 10.85 -2.99 -46.26
C SER A 27 10.44 -4.48 -46.18
N GLN A 28 9.22 -4.81 -46.59
CA GLN A 28 8.75 -6.21 -46.59
C GLN A 28 9.62 -7.16 -47.44
N ALA A 29 10.31 -6.63 -48.46
CA ALA A 29 11.29 -7.39 -49.24
C ALA A 29 12.58 -7.66 -48.45
N ASP A 30 13.00 -6.71 -47.60
CA ASP A 30 14.15 -6.89 -46.73
C ASP A 30 13.86 -7.86 -45.58
N ILE A 31 12.66 -7.78 -44.99
CA ILE A 31 12.18 -8.74 -44.00
C ILE A 31 12.13 -10.15 -44.62
N ALA A 32 11.56 -10.30 -45.83
CA ALA A 32 11.51 -11.59 -46.53
C ALA A 32 12.90 -12.18 -46.78
N ARG A 33 13.86 -11.35 -47.19
CA ARG A 33 15.23 -11.77 -47.45
C ARG A 33 15.95 -12.23 -46.18
N LYS A 34 15.79 -11.49 -45.08
CA LYS A 34 16.50 -11.77 -43.82
C LYS A 34 15.87 -12.88 -42.97
N THR A 35 14.57 -13.11 -43.13
CA THR A 35 13.85 -14.18 -42.43
C THR A 35 13.73 -15.47 -43.24
N GLU A 36 14.12 -15.45 -44.52
CA GLU A 36 13.91 -16.54 -45.49
C GLU A 36 12.44 -16.89 -45.78
N PHE A 37 11.49 -16.08 -45.31
CA PHE A 37 10.07 -16.23 -45.65
C PHE A 37 9.72 -15.52 -46.96
N SER A 38 8.78 -16.08 -47.72
CA SER A 38 8.31 -15.43 -48.94
C SER A 38 7.70 -14.06 -48.65
N ARG A 39 7.90 -13.09 -49.57
CA ARG A 39 7.32 -11.74 -49.46
C ARG A 39 5.80 -11.76 -49.30
N ASN A 40 5.13 -12.74 -49.91
CA ASN A 40 3.68 -12.93 -49.75
C ASN A 40 3.32 -13.35 -48.32
N ASN A 41 4.10 -14.20 -47.65
CA ASN A 41 3.87 -14.58 -46.26
C ASN A 41 4.13 -13.40 -45.31
N VAL A 42 5.23 -12.67 -45.52
CA VAL A 42 5.53 -11.44 -44.76
C VAL A 42 4.38 -10.45 -44.87
N SER A 43 3.90 -10.19 -46.09
CA SER A 43 2.76 -9.30 -46.33
C SER A 43 1.50 -9.76 -45.62
N ARG A 44 1.21 -11.07 -45.60
CA ARG A 44 0.05 -11.62 -44.88
C ARG A 44 0.14 -11.41 -43.37
N TYR A 45 1.32 -11.58 -42.77
CA TYR A 45 1.52 -11.43 -41.33
C TYR A 45 1.50 -9.96 -40.88
N VAL A 46 2.09 -9.06 -41.66
CA VAL A 46 2.02 -7.61 -41.39
C VAL A 46 0.59 -7.08 -41.52
N ASN A 47 -0.20 -7.63 -42.46
CA ASN A 47 -1.58 -7.19 -42.71
C ASN A 47 -2.65 -7.91 -41.87
N GLY A 48 -2.30 -8.47 -40.71
CA GLY A 48 -3.29 -8.95 -39.74
C GLY A 48 -3.56 -10.45 -39.73
N THR A 49 -2.81 -11.25 -40.50
CA THR A 49 -2.87 -12.71 -40.33
C THR A 49 -2.07 -13.10 -39.09
N ARG A 50 -2.59 -14.04 -38.28
CA ARG A 50 -1.89 -14.55 -37.08
C ARG A 50 -0.47 -14.99 -37.45
N MET A 51 0.52 -14.37 -36.80
CA MET A 51 1.94 -14.66 -36.99
C MET A 51 2.29 -16.05 -36.44
N PRO A 52 2.91 -16.93 -37.26
CA PRO A 52 3.50 -18.18 -36.78
C PRO A 52 4.74 -17.91 -35.92
N ILE A 53 5.02 -18.81 -34.99
CA ILE A 53 6.13 -18.66 -34.06
C ILE A 53 7.49 -18.77 -34.77
N GLU A 54 7.54 -19.54 -35.85
CA GLU A 54 8.70 -19.72 -36.71
C GLU A 54 9.06 -18.40 -37.43
N PHE A 55 8.06 -17.58 -37.74
CA PHE A 55 8.30 -16.25 -38.31
C PHE A 55 8.83 -15.28 -37.26
N ALA A 56 8.33 -15.36 -36.02
CA ALA A 56 8.83 -14.54 -34.92
C ALA A 56 10.29 -14.87 -34.58
N ALA A 57 10.68 -16.14 -34.55
CA ALA A 57 12.06 -16.58 -34.36
C ALA A 57 12.97 -16.07 -35.49
N ALA A 58 12.54 -16.20 -36.74
CA ALA A 58 13.30 -15.71 -37.88
C ALA A 58 13.49 -14.18 -37.89
N LEU A 59 12.54 -13.40 -37.34
CA LEU A 59 12.70 -11.96 -37.14
C LEU A 59 13.79 -11.66 -36.10
N VAL A 60 13.83 -12.42 -35.00
CA VAL A 60 14.85 -12.26 -33.97
C VAL A 60 16.24 -12.59 -34.53
N GLU A 61 16.38 -13.71 -35.24
CA GLU A 61 17.67 -14.15 -35.80
C GLU A 61 18.13 -13.31 -36.98
N GLY A 62 17.24 -13.05 -37.95
CA GLY A 62 17.59 -12.40 -39.21
C GLY A 62 17.69 -10.87 -39.13
N LEU A 63 16.97 -10.25 -38.19
CA LEU A 63 16.90 -8.80 -38.03
C LEU A 63 17.42 -8.32 -36.66
N GLY A 64 17.81 -9.23 -35.77
CA GLY A 64 18.28 -8.87 -34.42
C GLY A 64 17.18 -8.25 -33.56
N ILE A 65 15.91 -8.62 -33.81
CA ILE A 65 14.76 -8.04 -33.10
C ILE A 65 14.71 -8.55 -31.66
N ASN A 66 14.45 -7.65 -30.72
CA ASN A 66 14.25 -8.00 -29.32
C ASN A 66 12.93 -8.78 -29.16
N PRO A 67 12.96 -10.06 -28.74
CA PRO A 67 11.75 -10.88 -28.62
C PRO A 67 10.80 -10.38 -27.53
N ALA A 68 11.31 -9.73 -26.48
CA ALA A 68 10.47 -9.10 -25.45
C ALA A 68 9.67 -7.95 -26.07
N TRP A 69 10.34 -7.07 -26.83
CA TRP A 69 9.65 -5.99 -27.53
C TRP A 69 8.61 -6.54 -28.53
N LEU A 70 8.95 -7.53 -29.35
CA LEU A 70 8.02 -8.07 -30.34
C LEU A 70 6.76 -8.69 -29.70
N LEU A 71 6.94 -9.48 -28.63
CA LEU A 71 5.86 -10.27 -28.04
C LEU A 71 5.07 -9.51 -26.95
N THR A 72 5.73 -8.67 -26.16
CA THR A 72 5.11 -7.95 -25.02
C THR A 72 5.06 -6.43 -25.23
N GLY A 73 5.90 -5.88 -26.10
CA GLY A 73 6.00 -4.43 -26.34
C GLY A 73 7.02 -3.72 -25.45
N GLU A 74 7.85 -4.47 -24.74
CA GLU A 74 8.76 -3.95 -23.72
C GLU A 74 10.22 -3.89 -24.20
N GLY A 75 10.90 -2.78 -23.92
CA GLY A 75 12.29 -2.54 -24.34
C GLY A 75 12.41 -1.91 -25.72
N THR A 76 13.64 -1.81 -26.23
CA THR A 76 13.92 -1.30 -27.58
C THR A 76 13.73 -2.40 -28.63
N PRO A 77 13.43 -2.05 -29.90
CA PRO A 77 13.15 -3.03 -30.95
C PRO A 77 14.32 -3.95 -31.28
N TYR A 78 15.57 -3.55 -31.00
CA TYR A 78 16.77 -4.27 -31.42
C TYR A 78 17.58 -4.79 -30.22
N LEU A 79 18.10 -6.01 -30.36
CA LEU A 79 19.00 -6.67 -29.39
C LEU A 79 20.33 -5.92 -29.21
N SER A 80 20.76 -5.12 -30.20
CA SER A 80 21.99 -4.31 -30.12
C SER A 80 21.95 -3.22 -29.05
N ASP A 81 20.74 -2.83 -28.64
CA ASP A 81 20.52 -1.71 -27.71
C ASP A 81 20.32 -2.19 -26.27
N VAL A 82 20.49 -3.50 -26.04
CA VAL A 82 20.19 -4.21 -24.81
C VAL A 82 21.51 -4.64 -24.13
N SER A 83 21.66 -4.40 -22.82
CA SER A 83 22.90 -4.69 -22.09
C SER A 83 23.29 -6.18 -22.15
N ALA A 84 24.59 -6.51 -22.14
CA ALA A 84 25.09 -7.86 -22.39
C ALA A 84 24.47 -8.98 -21.53
N GLY A 85 24.13 -8.70 -20.25
CA GLY A 85 23.43 -9.67 -19.38
C GLY A 85 21.96 -9.90 -19.74
N THR A 86 21.36 -9.00 -20.51
CA THR A 86 19.98 -9.10 -20.99
C THR A 86 19.91 -9.83 -22.34
N ALA A 87 21.00 -9.84 -23.12
CA ALA A 87 21.11 -10.59 -24.37
C ALA A 87 21.14 -12.12 -24.16
N GLU A 88 21.83 -12.59 -23.11
CA GLU A 88 21.85 -14.01 -22.73
C GLU A 88 20.45 -14.49 -22.29
N MET A 89 19.78 -13.69 -21.45
CA MET A 89 18.39 -13.94 -21.03
C MET A 89 17.42 -13.95 -22.23
N ALA A 90 17.61 -13.06 -23.22
CA ALA A 90 16.80 -13.04 -24.44
C ALA A 90 17.01 -14.31 -25.29
N GLY A 91 18.22 -14.86 -25.33
CA GLY A 91 18.52 -16.15 -25.97
C GLY A 91 17.83 -17.32 -25.27
N ASP A 92 17.89 -17.38 -23.94
CA ASP A 92 17.22 -18.40 -23.14
C ASP A 92 15.69 -18.37 -23.31
N LEU A 93 15.11 -17.16 -23.40
CA LEU A 93 13.67 -16.97 -23.67
C LEU A 93 13.25 -17.51 -25.04
N LEU A 94 14.04 -17.24 -26.08
CA LEU A 94 13.76 -17.74 -27.41
C LEU A 94 13.78 -19.27 -27.45
N ALA A 95 14.82 -19.87 -26.87
CA ALA A 95 14.95 -21.32 -26.77
C ALA A 95 13.79 -21.95 -25.99
N LEU A 96 13.32 -21.31 -24.91
CA LEU A 96 12.17 -21.76 -24.13
C LEU A 96 10.88 -21.75 -24.96
N VAL A 97 10.66 -20.68 -25.73
CA VAL A 97 9.49 -20.53 -26.61
C VAL A 97 9.48 -21.58 -27.73
N GLU A 98 10.65 -21.88 -28.29
CA GLU A 98 10.83 -22.94 -29.30
C GLU A 98 10.52 -24.34 -28.72
N ALA A 99 11.02 -24.63 -27.52
CA ALA A 99 10.74 -25.87 -26.80
C ALA A 99 9.24 -26.02 -26.48
N MET A 100 8.57 -24.96 -26.02
CA MET A 100 7.12 -24.95 -25.80
C MET A 100 6.34 -25.20 -27.09
N GLY A 101 6.77 -24.61 -28.21
CA GLY A 101 6.21 -24.85 -29.54
C GLY A 101 6.33 -26.32 -29.95
N ALA A 102 7.48 -26.95 -29.69
CA ALA A 102 7.71 -28.37 -29.98
C ALA A 102 6.79 -29.28 -29.16
N VAL A 103 6.66 -29.02 -27.85
CA VAL A 103 5.77 -29.77 -26.94
C VAL A 103 4.29 -29.65 -27.36
N ASN A 104 3.84 -28.45 -27.73
CA ASN A 104 2.44 -28.21 -28.09
C ASN A 104 2.06 -28.88 -29.44
N ARG A 105 2.97 -28.86 -30.43
CA ARG A 105 2.79 -29.56 -31.71
C ARG A 105 2.66 -31.08 -31.54
N MET A 106 3.36 -31.67 -30.56
CA MET A 106 3.30 -33.11 -30.28
C MET A 106 2.00 -33.53 -29.56
N ARG A 107 1.47 -32.69 -28.66
CA ARG A 107 0.21 -32.95 -27.92
C ARG A 107 -1.03 -32.94 -28.82
N LEU A 108 -1.06 -32.12 -29.87
CA LEU A 108 -2.24 -31.91 -30.72
C LEU A 108 -2.41 -32.92 -31.87
N GLY A 109 -1.39 -33.72 -32.19
CA GLY A 109 -1.34 -34.43 -33.49
C GLY A 109 -1.21 -35.96 -33.50
N SER A 110 -1.08 -36.68 -32.36
CA SER A 110 -0.50 -38.04 -32.45
C SER A 110 -0.92 -39.10 -31.43
N LEU A 111 -2.16 -39.05 -30.93
CA LEU A 111 -2.68 -40.08 -30.00
C LEU A 111 -3.60 -41.14 -30.67
N ALA A 112 -3.21 -41.71 -31.82
CA ALA A 112 -3.66 -43.06 -32.22
C ALA A 112 -2.58 -43.92 -32.97
N GLY A 113 -2.08 -45.01 -32.37
CA GLY A 113 -1.26 -46.08 -32.98
C GLY A 113 0.10 -46.41 -32.33
N LYS A 114 0.66 -47.63 -32.56
CA LYS A 114 1.95 -48.15 -32.04
C LYS A 114 3.19 -47.24 -32.21
N HIS A 115 3.08 -46.17 -32.98
CA HIS A 115 4.04 -45.06 -33.10
C HIS A 115 4.18 -44.21 -31.81
N HIS A 116 3.35 -44.46 -30.78
CA HIS A 116 3.31 -43.75 -29.51
C HIS A 116 4.60 -43.74 -28.70
N LEU A 117 5.36 -44.84 -28.66
CA LEU A 117 6.57 -44.90 -27.82
C LEU A 117 7.66 -43.93 -28.31
N GLY A 118 7.80 -43.77 -29.63
CA GLY A 118 8.76 -42.82 -30.20
C GLY A 118 8.34 -41.36 -30.01
N VAL A 119 7.04 -41.08 -30.08
CA VAL A 119 6.49 -39.74 -29.80
C VAL A 119 6.58 -39.40 -28.32
N LEU A 120 6.28 -40.34 -27.42
CA LEU A 120 6.41 -40.15 -25.98
C LEU A 120 7.86 -39.92 -25.56
N ARG A 121 8.84 -40.60 -26.20
CA ARG A 121 10.26 -40.32 -25.99
C ARG A 121 10.61 -38.90 -26.42
N LYS A 122 10.22 -38.49 -27.64
CA LYS A 122 10.47 -37.11 -28.12
C LYS A 122 9.79 -36.03 -27.27
N LEU A 123 8.58 -36.30 -26.77
CA LEU A 123 7.88 -35.41 -25.86
C LEU A 123 8.60 -35.32 -24.52
N ASN A 124 9.09 -36.45 -23.99
CA ASN A 124 9.89 -36.49 -22.78
C ASN A 124 11.21 -35.73 -22.95
N ASP A 125 11.91 -35.90 -24.07
CA ASP A 125 13.14 -35.16 -24.39
C ASP A 125 12.86 -33.66 -24.48
N ALA A 126 11.80 -33.24 -25.18
CA ALA A 126 11.40 -31.83 -25.28
C ALA A 126 10.96 -31.23 -23.93
N MET A 127 10.34 -32.03 -23.05
CA MET A 127 10.02 -31.61 -21.69
C MET A 127 11.28 -31.44 -20.84
N GLN A 128 12.26 -32.34 -20.96
CA GLN A 128 13.55 -32.22 -20.26
C GLN A 128 14.33 -30.98 -20.73
N ASP A 129 14.35 -30.73 -22.04
CA ASP A 129 14.98 -29.53 -22.61
C ASP A 129 14.27 -28.26 -22.12
N TYR A 130 12.94 -28.25 -22.07
CA TYR A 130 12.16 -27.14 -21.50
C TYR A 130 12.47 -26.92 -20.02
N GLU A 131 12.51 -27.98 -19.20
CA GLU A 131 12.83 -27.87 -17.77
C GLU A 131 14.26 -27.36 -17.55
N LYS A 132 15.21 -27.81 -18.37
CA LYS A 132 16.59 -27.34 -18.34
C LYS A 132 16.68 -25.85 -18.69
N LEU A 133 16.06 -25.42 -19.79
CA LEU A 133 16.02 -24.02 -20.19
C LEU A 133 15.33 -23.14 -19.15
N ARG A 134 14.24 -23.62 -18.55
CA ARG A 134 13.56 -22.95 -17.43
C ARG A 134 14.48 -22.81 -16.22
N ALA A 135 15.28 -23.82 -15.90
CA ALA A 135 16.24 -23.78 -14.80
C ALA A 135 17.40 -22.79 -15.08
N ASP A 136 17.93 -22.78 -16.31
CA ASP A 136 18.99 -21.87 -16.73
C ASP A 136 18.50 -20.41 -16.75
N LEU A 137 17.31 -20.15 -17.32
CA LEU A 137 16.66 -18.84 -17.29
C LEU A 137 16.41 -18.37 -15.86
N ASN A 138 15.92 -19.25 -14.97
CA ASN A 138 15.75 -18.95 -13.55
C ASN A 138 17.07 -18.54 -12.89
N LYS A 139 18.16 -19.27 -13.17
CA LYS A 139 19.49 -18.99 -12.61
C LYS A 139 20.02 -17.63 -13.05
N HIS A 140 19.81 -17.26 -14.31
CA HIS A 140 20.23 -15.96 -14.87
C HIS A 140 19.34 -14.82 -14.36
N SER A 141 18.02 -15.00 -14.42
CA SER A 141 17.05 -13.98 -14.00
C SER A 141 17.15 -13.68 -12.50
N ARG A 142 17.46 -14.67 -11.66
CA ARG A 142 17.58 -14.51 -10.19
C ARG A 142 18.48 -13.34 -9.78
N LYS A 143 19.67 -13.20 -10.38
CA LYS A 143 20.65 -12.15 -10.02
C LYS A 143 20.14 -10.75 -10.38
N VAL A 144 19.56 -10.63 -11.58
CA VAL A 144 18.97 -9.37 -12.06
C VAL A 144 17.76 -9.01 -11.19
N PHE A 145 16.92 -9.98 -10.89
CA PHE A 145 15.71 -9.79 -10.10
C PHE A 145 16.03 -9.32 -8.68
N LEU A 146 16.96 -9.99 -7.98
CA LEU A 146 17.41 -9.58 -6.66
C LEU A 146 17.94 -8.15 -6.66
N LYS A 147 18.79 -7.81 -7.64
CA LYS A 147 19.34 -6.46 -7.76
C LYS A 147 18.25 -5.40 -7.96
N LEU A 148 17.26 -5.67 -8.83
CA LEU A 148 16.14 -4.76 -9.04
C LEU A 148 15.33 -4.55 -7.75
N ILE A 149 15.03 -5.62 -7.00
CA ILE A 149 14.32 -5.51 -5.72
C ILE A 149 15.11 -4.67 -4.71
N GLU A 150 16.42 -4.88 -4.59
CA GLU A 150 17.29 -4.06 -3.72
C GLU A 150 17.30 -2.59 -4.14
N GLU A 151 17.33 -2.31 -5.44
CA GLU A 151 17.25 -0.93 -5.95
C GLU A 151 15.89 -0.29 -5.68
N VAL A 152 14.78 -1.03 -5.82
CA VAL A 152 13.43 -0.56 -5.44
C VAL A 152 13.40 -0.22 -3.96
N ARG A 153 13.90 -1.10 -3.10
CA ARG A 153 13.94 -0.87 -1.63
C ARG A 153 14.73 0.37 -1.29
N ASN A 154 15.90 0.54 -1.91
CA ASN A 154 16.73 1.72 -1.72
C ASN A 154 16.05 3.00 -2.21
N ALA A 155 15.32 2.96 -3.32
CA ALA A 155 14.52 4.08 -3.81
C ALA A 155 13.37 4.42 -2.85
N ASN A 156 12.65 3.42 -2.33
CA ASN A 156 11.61 3.58 -1.32
C ASN A 156 12.15 4.21 -0.02
N VAL A 157 13.28 3.74 0.50
CA VAL A 157 13.93 4.30 1.70
C VAL A 157 14.30 5.77 1.49
N LYS A 158 14.74 6.13 0.28
CA LYS A 158 15.09 7.52 -0.10
C LYS A 158 13.88 8.37 -0.50
N ARG A 159 12.67 7.79 -0.51
CA ARG A 159 11.42 8.42 -1.01
C ARG A 159 11.52 8.91 -2.47
N ASP A 160 12.33 8.26 -3.29
CA ASP A 160 12.40 8.52 -4.74
C ASP A 160 11.33 7.70 -5.47
N LEU A 161 10.07 8.15 -5.35
CA LEU A 161 8.89 7.39 -5.79
C LEU A 161 8.87 7.15 -7.32
N ASN A 162 9.27 8.14 -8.12
CA ASN A 162 9.32 8.00 -9.58
C ASN A 162 10.32 6.91 -10.01
N ARG A 163 11.48 6.87 -9.38
CA ARG A 163 12.47 5.82 -9.63
C ARG A 163 11.98 4.47 -9.14
N ALA A 164 11.38 4.41 -7.95
CA ALA A 164 10.84 3.18 -7.40
C ALA A 164 9.78 2.56 -8.33
N GLU A 165 8.87 3.37 -8.88
CA GLU A 165 7.85 2.92 -9.84
C GLU A 165 8.48 2.31 -11.10
N THR A 166 9.45 3.00 -11.69
CA THR A 166 10.16 2.51 -12.89
C THR A 166 10.87 1.18 -12.62
N LEU A 167 11.54 1.06 -11.47
CA LEU A 167 12.24 -0.16 -11.08
C LEU A 167 11.28 -1.31 -10.75
N LEU A 168 10.11 -1.01 -10.17
CA LEU A 168 9.07 -2.01 -9.90
C LEU A 168 8.53 -2.59 -11.21
N GLN A 169 8.23 -1.75 -12.20
CA GLN A 169 7.81 -2.21 -13.52
C GLN A 169 8.85 -3.15 -14.14
N ALA A 170 10.14 -2.82 -14.03
CA ALA A 170 11.21 -3.70 -14.50
C ALA A 170 11.27 -5.02 -13.71
N ALA A 171 11.15 -4.96 -12.37
CA ALA A 171 11.18 -6.14 -11.51
C ALA A 171 9.99 -7.08 -11.78
N GLU A 172 8.80 -6.54 -12.03
CA GLU A 172 7.62 -7.32 -12.43
C GLU A 172 7.82 -8.10 -13.74
N GLN A 173 8.60 -7.55 -14.68
CA GLN A 173 8.93 -8.28 -15.90
C GLN A 173 9.85 -9.45 -15.65
N VAL A 174 10.91 -9.23 -14.86
CA VAL A 174 11.84 -10.30 -14.49
C VAL A 174 11.13 -11.36 -13.65
N ALA A 175 10.17 -10.97 -12.80
CA ALA A 175 9.36 -11.90 -12.01
C ALA A 175 8.58 -12.91 -12.86
N ARG A 176 8.14 -12.54 -14.08
CA ARG A 176 7.46 -13.47 -15.01
C ARG A 176 8.38 -14.59 -15.51
N LEU A 177 9.69 -14.39 -15.40
CA LEU A 177 10.73 -15.31 -15.85
C LEU A 177 11.35 -16.09 -14.69
N SER A 178 10.85 -15.89 -13.47
CA SER A 178 11.38 -16.50 -12.26
C SER A 178 10.29 -17.24 -11.48
N ASP A 179 10.56 -18.49 -11.15
CA ASP A 179 9.72 -19.31 -10.28
C ASP A 179 10.16 -19.26 -8.81
N ASP A 180 11.10 -18.36 -8.50
CA ASP A 180 11.65 -18.20 -7.17
C ASP A 180 10.64 -17.51 -6.26
N TRP A 181 9.90 -18.32 -5.50
CA TRP A 181 8.86 -17.84 -4.60
C TRP A 181 9.38 -16.80 -3.61
N TRP A 182 10.64 -16.93 -3.16
CA TRP A 182 11.22 -16.01 -2.18
C TRP A 182 11.40 -14.64 -2.83
N LEU A 183 11.98 -14.58 -4.03
CA LEU A 183 12.10 -13.31 -4.76
C LEU A 183 10.73 -12.70 -5.12
N GLN A 184 9.75 -13.53 -5.46
CA GLN A 184 8.38 -13.04 -5.69
C GLN A 184 7.80 -12.42 -4.40
N SER A 185 7.98 -13.05 -3.25
CA SER A 185 7.56 -12.48 -1.95
C SER A 185 8.30 -11.18 -1.65
N GLN A 186 9.60 -11.10 -1.95
CA GLN A 186 10.40 -9.89 -1.77
C GLN A 186 9.92 -8.74 -2.66
N LEU A 187 9.49 -9.03 -3.89
CA LEU A 187 8.86 -8.06 -4.79
C LEU A 187 7.52 -7.58 -4.25
N GLU A 188 6.65 -8.49 -3.79
CA GLU A 188 5.36 -8.14 -3.19
C GLU A 188 5.55 -7.23 -1.95
N GLY A 189 6.51 -7.52 -1.09
CA GLY A 189 6.89 -6.62 0.02
C GLY A 189 7.39 -5.24 -0.45
N ALA A 190 8.12 -5.17 -1.56
CA ALA A 190 8.59 -3.92 -2.13
C ALA A 190 7.46 -3.08 -2.77
N GLN A 191 6.52 -3.72 -3.47
CA GLN A 191 5.30 -3.09 -4.02
C GLN A 191 4.41 -2.55 -2.90
N SER A 192 4.22 -3.35 -1.85
CA SER A 192 3.53 -2.95 -0.62
C SER A 192 4.12 -1.65 -0.04
N HIS A 193 5.44 -1.61 0.17
CA HIS A 193 6.11 -0.43 0.72
C HIS A 193 6.03 0.79 -0.21
N PHE A 194 6.10 0.59 -1.53
CA PHE A 194 5.90 1.65 -2.51
C PHE A 194 4.51 2.28 -2.40
N HIS A 195 3.45 1.47 -2.47
CA HIS A 195 2.07 1.97 -2.34
C HIS A 195 1.83 2.63 -0.99
N HIS A 196 2.40 2.10 0.09
CA HIS A 196 2.33 2.74 1.40
C HIS A 196 2.98 4.13 1.40
N ASN A 197 4.17 4.28 0.79
CA ASN A 197 4.86 5.57 0.69
C ASN A 197 4.15 6.56 -0.26
N CYS A 198 3.39 6.07 -1.23
CA CYS A 198 2.50 6.88 -2.07
C CYS A 198 1.22 7.33 -1.33
N GLY A 199 1.02 6.93 -0.07
CA GLY A 199 -0.21 7.24 0.67
C GLY A 199 -1.41 6.40 0.24
N GLU A 200 -1.18 5.23 -0.37
CA GLU A 200 -2.21 4.33 -0.89
C GLU A 200 -2.24 2.99 -0.11
N PRO A 201 -2.53 3.00 1.20
CA PRO A 201 -2.42 1.82 2.04
C PRO A 201 -3.37 0.68 1.62
N GLU A 202 -4.53 0.99 1.04
CA GLU A 202 -5.46 0.00 0.50
C GLU A 202 -4.86 -0.77 -0.69
N LYS A 203 -4.03 -0.12 -1.52
CA LYS A 203 -3.29 -0.81 -2.58
C LYS A 203 -2.10 -1.61 -2.02
N ALA A 204 -1.49 -1.15 -0.93
CA ALA A 204 -0.39 -1.86 -0.28
C ALA A 204 -0.84 -3.18 0.38
N LEU A 205 -2.04 -3.21 0.98
CA LEU A 205 -2.58 -4.36 1.71
C LEU A 205 -2.53 -5.71 0.95
N PRO A 206 -3.05 -5.84 -0.28
CA PRO A 206 -3.02 -7.12 -1.00
C PRO A 206 -1.59 -7.61 -1.24
N HIS A 207 -0.65 -6.71 -1.54
CA HIS A 207 0.75 -7.06 -1.72
C HIS A 207 1.39 -7.53 -0.41
N GLN A 208 1.18 -6.79 0.68
CA GLN A 208 1.71 -7.18 1.99
C GLN A 208 1.14 -8.52 2.46
N LYS A 209 -0.15 -8.75 2.25
CA LYS A 209 -0.81 -10.01 2.60
C LYS A 209 -0.20 -11.18 1.84
N LYS A 210 0.06 -11.04 0.54
CA LYS A 210 0.72 -12.09 -0.25
C LYS A 210 2.14 -12.36 0.23
N SER A 211 2.92 -11.31 0.49
CA SER A 211 4.27 -11.45 1.04
C SER A 211 4.24 -12.22 2.36
N PHE A 212 3.44 -11.75 3.32
CA PHE A 212 3.31 -12.39 4.63
C PHE A 212 2.82 -13.85 4.55
N LEU A 213 1.82 -14.15 3.71
CA LEU A 213 1.34 -15.52 3.52
C LEU A 213 2.39 -16.42 2.85
N ALA A 214 3.18 -15.91 1.91
CA ALA A 214 4.25 -16.69 1.29
C ALA A 214 5.30 -17.10 2.34
N TYR A 215 5.66 -16.20 3.26
CA TYR A 215 6.54 -16.54 4.38
C TYR A 215 5.93 -17.60 5.30
N LEU A 216 4.67 -17.42 5.71
CA LEU A 216 3.98 -18.39 6.58
C LEU A 216 3.84 -19.79 5.97
N LEU A 217 3.65 -19.89 4.67
CA LEU A 217 3.41 -21.18 3.99
C LEU A 217 4.71 -21.93 3.66
N ASN A 218 5.81 -21.22 3.43
CA ASN A 218 7.05 -21.82 2.94
C ASN A 218 8.13 -21.97 4.03
N HIS A 219 7.98 -21.34 5.20
CA HIS A 219 8.86 -21.54 6.34
C HIS A 219 8.24 -22.52 7.34
N THR A 220 9.03 -23.50 7.77
CA THR A 220 8.62 -24.50 8.78
C THR A 220 8.57 -23.93 10.19
N GLU A 221 9.33 -22.86 10.45
CA GLU A 221 9.40 -22.16 11.72
C GLU A 221 9.21 -20.67 11.47
N LEU A 222 8.64 -19.99 12.46
CA LEU A 222 8.49 -18.55 12.46
C LEU A 222 9.85 -17.92 12.76
N ASP A 223 10.57 -17.65 11.67
CA ASP A 223 11.95 -17.22 11.70
C ASP A 223 12.12 -15.70 11.75
N GLU A 224 13.37 -15.25 11.64
CA GLU A 224 13.74 -13.83 11.61
C GLU A 224 13.13 -13.04 10.44
N TRP A 225 12.67 -13.72 9.38
CA TRP A 225 12.09 -13.09 8.19
C TRP A 225 10.59 -12.87 8.33
N THR A 226 9.90 -13.80 8.99
CA THR A 226 8.45 -13.71 9.19
C THR A 226 8.08 -12.56 10.15
N ARG A 227 8.97 -12.24 11.11
CA ARG A 227 8.76 -11.15 12.10
C ARG A 227 8.61 -9.76 11.45
N PRO A 228 9.56 -9.26 10.65
CA PRO A 228 9.41 -7.99 9.93
C PRO A 228 8.16 -7.93 9.06
N GLU A 229 7.81 -9.02 8.35
CA GLU A 229 6.64 -9.05 7.48
C GLU A 229 5.33 -8.96 8.24
N ALA A 230 5.23 -9.61 9.40
CA ALA A 230 4.09 -9.47 10.30
C ALA A 230 3.97 -8.02 10.82
N HIS A 231 5.09 -7.44 11.25
CA HIS A 231 5.14 -6.04 11.70
C HIS A 231 4.67 -5.07 10.60
N ASN A 232 5.22 -5.20 9.39
CA ASN A 232 4.86 -4.39 8.24
C ASN A 232 3.37 -4.54 7.89
N TYR A 233 2.83 -5.77 7.99
CA TYR A 233 1.42 -6.01 7.74
C TYR A 233 0.52 -5.29 8.75
N VAL A 234 0.85 -5.34 10.04
CA VAL A 234 0.11 -4.59 11.07
C VAL A 234 0.20 -3.09 10.82
N MET A 235 1.37 -2.57 10.47
CA MET A 235 1.55 -1.14 10.16
C MET A 235 0.68 -0.68 8.98
N ILE A 236 0.65 -1.46 7.90
CA ILE A 236 -0.16 -1.13 6.72
C ILE A 236 -1.66 -1.23 7.04
N LEU A 237 -2.08 -2.22 7.83
CA LEU A 237 -3.46 -2.30 8.32
C LEU A 237 -3.84 -1.06 9.14
N LEU A 238 -2.93 -0.52 9.96
CA LEU A 238 -3.19 0.72 10.70
C LEU A 238 -3.28 1.94 9.79
N SER A 239 -2.41 2.04 8.78
CA SER A 239 -2.48 3.12 7.80
C SER A 239 -3.73 3.05 6.92
N ALA A 240 -4.26 1.84 6.68
CA ALA A 240 -5.55 1.60 6.06
C ALA A 240 -6.73 1.73 7.04
N HIS A 241 -6.49 2.16 8.28
CA HIS A 241 -7.51 2.30 9.32
C HIS A 241 -8.27 1.01 9.68
N ARG A 242 -7.73 -0.18 9.34
CA ARG A 242 -8.29 -1.51 9.69
C ARG A 242 -7.80 -1.96 11.07
N VAL A 243 -8.00 -1.11 12.08
CA VAL A 243 -7.40 -1.21 13.43
C VAL A 243 -7.74 -2.52 14.14
N ARG A 244 -8.97 -3.02 13.99
CA ARG A 244 -9.39 -4.31 14.60
C ARG A 244 -8.67 -5.50 13.98
N GLU A 245 -8.43 -5.48 12.67
CA GLU A 245 -7.65 -6.52 11.98
C GLU A 245 -6.19 -6.44 12.38
N ALA A 246 -5.63 -5.22 12.42
CA ALA A 246 -4.29 -4.98 12.95
C ALA A 246 -4.12 -5.59 14.35
N ARG A 247 -5.08 -5.38 15.26
CA ARG A 247 -5.06 -5.98 16.61
C ARG A 247 -5.01 -7.52 16.56
N ARG A 248 -5.85 -8.15 15.73
CA ARG A 248 -5.91 -9.62 15.62
C ARG A 248 -4.57 -10.19 15.15
N ILE A 249 -4.00 -9.60 14.09
CA ILE A 249 -2.71 -10.03 13.55
C ILE A 249 -1.58 -9.78 14.55
N ALA A 250 -1.56 -8.62 15.21
CA ALA A 250 -0.54 -8.29 16.20
C ALA A 250 -0.55 -9.27 17.38
N ARG A 251 -1.73 -9.60 17.94
CA ARG A 251 -1.87 -10.56 19.05
C ARG A 251 -1.48 -11.97 18.62
N ALA A 252 -1.97 -12.43 17.46
CA ALA A 252 -1.59 -13.74 16.92
C ALA A 252 -0.07 -13.83 16.72
N THR A 253 0.57 -12.76 16.23
CA THR A 253 2.03 -12.69 16.10
C THR A 253 2.70 -12.81 17.47
N ILE A 254 2.28 -12.05 18.49
CA ILE A 254 2.87 -12.12 19.83
C ILE A 254 2.78 -13.53 20.43
N GLU A 255 1.62 -14.19 20.27
CA GLU A 255 1.38 -15.56 20.75
C GLU A 255 2.26 -16.57 20.02
N LEU A 256 2.44 -16.40 18.71
CA LEU A 256 3.20 -17.31 17.86
C LEU A 256 4.72 -17.20 18.05
N PHE A 257 5.25 -16.05 18.45
CA PHE A 257 6.68 -15.81 18.65
C PHE A 257 7.11 -15.91 20.13
N ASP A 258 6.39 -16.68 20.95
CA ASP A 258 6.61 -16.88 22.39
C ASP A 258 6.85 -15.57 23.17
N GLY A 259 6.25 -14.48 22.70
CA GLY A 259 6.35 -13.19 23.33
C GLY A 259 7.67 -12.44 23.20
N ASP A 260 8.69 -12.95 22.51
CA ASP A 260 9.98 -12.27 22.28
C ASP A 260 9.92 -11.33 21.06
N HIS A 261 9.02 -10.34 21.14
CA HIS A 261 8.86 -9.33 20.11
C HIS A 261 8.41 -7.99 20.71
N PRO A 262 9.31 -7.24 21.37
CA PRO A 262 8.96 -6.00 22.07
C PRO A 262 8.30 -4.97 21.13
N GLN A 263 8.74 -4.90 19.87
CA GLN A 263 8.16 -4.05 18.81
C GLN A 263 6.68 -4.34 18.53
N MET A 264 6.33 -5.61 18.34
CA MET A 264 4.94 -5.99 18.11
C MET A 264 4.09 -5.76 19.37
N ARG A 265 4.67 -5.94 20.57
CA ARG A 265 3.95 -5.70 21.83
C ARG A 265 3.57 -4.24 22.06
N ALA A 266 4.45 -3.26 21.82
CA ALA A 266 3.99 -1.86 21.96
C ALA A 266 3.09 -1.45 20.81
N LEU A 267 3.26 -2.02 19.60
CA LEU A 267 2.29 -1.79 18.53
C LEU A 267 0.90 -2.30 18.93
N ALA A 268 0.80 -3.51 19.47
CA ALA A 268 -0.44 -4.05 20.03
C ALA A 268 -0.99 -3.19 21.18
N ALA A 269 -0.13 -2.69 22.07
CA ALA A 269 -0.54 -1.82 23.17
C ALA A 269 -1.06 -0.46 22.67
N ALA A 270 -0.43 0.13 21.65
CA ALA A 270 -0.91 1.35 20.99
C ALA A 270 -2.28 1.13 20.32
N ILE A 271 -2.47 -0.03 19.68
CA ILE A 271 -3.75 -0.44 19.10
C ILE A 271 -4.81 -0.65 20.17
N ASP A 272 -4.46 -1.23 21.32
CA ASP A 272 -5.39 -1.40 22.44
C ASP A 272 -5.86 -0.03 22.96
N ILE A 273 -4.96 0.97 23.08
CA ILE A 273 -5.35 2.36 23.39
C ILE A 273 -6.28 2.95 22.31
N GLU A 274 -6.06 2.64 21.04
CA GLU A 274 -6.92 3.11 19.95
C GLU A 274 -8.34 2.53 20.03
N LEU A 275 -8.44 1.27 20.47
CA LEU A 275 -9.69 0.50 20.52
C LEU A 275 -10.45 0.62 21.84
N GLY A 276 -10.01 1.48 22.76
CA GLY A 276 -10.68 1.70 24.05
C GLY A 276 -10.09 0.91 25.22
N ASP A 277 -9.10 0.06 25.01
CA ASP A 277 -8.48 -0.77 26.06
C ASP A 277 -7.31 -0.02 26.74
N LEU A 278 -7.56 1.23 27.18
CA LEU A 278 -6.56 2.20 27.66
C LEU A 278 -5.63 1.65 28.73
N ARG A 279 -6.20 1.12 29.82
CA ARG A 279 -5.43 0.64 30.99
C ARG A 279 -4.45 -0.46 30.59
N ARG A 280 -4.93 -1.44 29.84
CA ARG A 280 -4.10 -2.55 29.34
C ARG A 280 -2.96 -2.01 28.47
N GLY A 281 -3.28 -1.15 27.51
CA GLY A 281 -2.26 -0.58 26.62
C GLY A 281 -1.21 0.23 27.38
N LEU A 282 -1.61 1.09 28.31
CA LEU A 282 -0.69 1.86 29.16
C LEU A 282 0.20 0.95 30.01
N ASP A 283 -0.36 -0.08 30.66
CA ASP A 283 0.39 -1.00 31.48
C ASP A 283 1.42 -1.80 30.67
N ASP A 284 1.04 -2.27 29.47
CA ASP A 284 1.96 -2.99 28.60
C ASP A 284 3.08 -2.08 28.09
N LEU A 285 2.79 -0.83 27.73
CA LEU A 285 3.81 0.16 27.35
C LEU A 285 4.79 0.47 28.50
N ARG A 286 4.29 0.64 29.73
CA ARG A 286 5.12 0.89 30.91
C ARG A 286 6.06 -0.28 31.21
N ARG A 287 5.61 -1.52 31.00
CA ARG A 287 6.44 -2.71 31.17
C ARG A 287 7.54 -2.81 30.10
N LEU A 288 7.27 -2.36 28.87
CA LEU A 288 8.22 -2.42 27.76
C LEU A 288 9.29 -1.31 27.80
N LEU A 289 8.96 -0.16 28.41
CA LEU A 289 9.82 1.02 28.35
C LEU A 289 11.25 0.82 28.91
N PRO A 290 11.47 0.12 30.05
CA PRO A 290 12.82 -0.06 30.61
C PRO A 290 13.79 -0.74 29.63
N ASP A 291 13.31 -1.76 28.93
CA ASP A 291 14.09 -2.62 28.03
C ASP A 291 14.09 -2.12 26.57
N ALA A 292 13.42 -1.00 26.29
CA ALA A 292 13.30 -0.47 24.94
C ALA A 292 14.63 0.12 24.43
N THR A 293 15.02 -0.31 23.22
CA THR A 293 16.15 0.28 22.46
C THR A 293 15.88 1.75 22.13
N THR A 294 16.93 2.55 21.89
CA THR A 294 16.79 4.00 21.65
C THR A 294 15.81 4.33 20.52
N SER A 295 15.85 3.59 19.41
CA SER A 295 14.96 3.81 18.26
C SER A 295 13.49 3.56 18.60
N TYR A 296 13.22 2.59 19.47
CA TYR A 296 11.87 2.16 19.82
C TYR A 296 11.29 2.87 21.04
N ARG A 297 12.15 3.23 21.99
CA ARG A 297 11.83 3.97 23.20
C ARG A 297 11.01 5.22 22.87
N ARG A 298 11.42 5.99 21.85
CA ARG A 298 10.70 7.19 21.39
C ARG A 298 9.24 6.90 21.00
N ASN A 299 8.98 5.76 20.35
CA ASN A 299 7.63 5.36 19.96
C ASN A 299 6.78 4.93 21.17
N ILE A 300 7.37 4.27 22.15
CA ILE A 300 6.69 3.96 23.42
C ILE A 300 6.39 5.26 24.17
N GLU A 301 7.38 6.14 24.32
CA GLU A 301 7.25 7.40 25.07
C GLU A 301 6.15 8.29 24.51
N GLN A 302 6.11 8.52 23.20
CA GLN A 302 5.05 9.33 22.58
C GLN A 302 3.65 8.70 22.74
N THR A 303 3.56 7.37 22.70
CA THR A 303 2.29 6.66 22.88
C THR A 303 1.83 6.68 24.33
N LEU A 304 2.77 6.57 25.28
CA LEU A 304 2.51 6.76 26.71
C LEU A 304 2.03 8.19 26.98
N ALA A 305 2.72 9.21 26.48
CA ALA A 305 2.31 10.60 26.63
C ALA A 305 0.88 10.83 26.11
N ARG A 306 0.58 10.32 24.91
CA ARG A 306 -0.78 10.36 24.35
C ARG A 306 -1.79 9.65 25.24
N GLY A 307 -1.52 8.40 25.62
CA GLY A 307 -2.45 7.60 26.44
C GLY A 307 -2.69 8.22 27.82
N GLN A 308 -1.67 8.78 28.46
CA GLN A 308 -1.78 9.45 29.76
C GLN A 308 -2.50 10.80 29.67
N LEU A 309 -2.36 11.52 28.54
CA LEU A 309 -3.16 12.71 28.26
C LEU A 309 -4.65 12.35 28.11
N LEU A 310 -4.96 11.28 27.36
CA LEU A 310 -6.33 10.76 27.20
C LEU A 310 -6.92 10.23 28.53
N GLU A 311 -6.08 9.60 29.35
CA GLU A 311 -6.41 9.16 30.72
C GLU A 311 -6.64 10.35 31.67
N GLY A 312 -6.13 11.54 31.34
CA GLY A 312 -6.13 12.71 32.23
C GLY A 312 -5.12 12.61 33.37
N SER A 313 -4.12 11.72 33.27
CA SER A 313 -3.03 11.59 34.24
C SER A 313 -1.81 12.48 33.93
N MET A 314 -1.81 13.14 32.77
CA MET A 314 -0.82 14.13 32.36
C MET A 314 -1.50 15.40 31.83
N THR A 315 -0.88 16.56 32.08
CA THR A 315 -1.19 17.81 31.36
C THR A 315 -0.52 17.83 29.99
N ILE A 316 -0.94 18.76 29.12
CA ILE A 316 -0.33 18.89 27.80
C ILE A 316 1.15 19.31 27.86
N GLU A 317 1.54 20.14 28.83
CA GLU A 317 2.92 20.54 29.07
C GLU A 317 3.78 19.36 29.52
N GLN A 318 3.23 18.53 30.42
CA GLN A 318 3.90 17.31 30.88
C GLN A 318 4.07 16.31 29.72
N ALA A 319 3.03 16.11 28.91
CA ALA A 319 3.08 15.23 27.74
C ALA A 319 4.08 15.72 26.69
N ALA A 320 4.18 17.04 26.48
CA ALA A 320 5.18 17.63 25.59
C ALA A 320 6.62 17.45 26.09
N ALA A 321 6.84 17.64 27.40
CA ALA A 321 8.14 17.46 28.04
C ALA A 321 8.55 15.97 28.19
N PHE A 322 7.61 15.03 28.04
CA PHE A 322 7.89 13.60 28.18
C PHE A 322 8.55 13.02 26.93
N GLY A 323 9.75 12.44 27.12
CA GLY A 323 10.52 11.81 26.04
C GLY A 323 11.04 12.80 24.99
N GLY A 324 11.60 12.28 23.89
CA GLY A 324 12.12 13.09 22.79
C GLY A 324 11.00 13.76 21.96
N ASP A 325 11.29 14.91 21.34
CA ASP A 325 10.39 15.55 20.37
C ASP A 325 10.28 14.73 19.09
N SER A 326 9.10 14.67 18.46
CA SER A 326 8.86 14.03 17.15
C SER A 326 7.60 14.61 16.50
N ASP A 327 7.54 14.57 15.17
CA ASP A 327 6.36 15.00 14.40
C ASP A 327 5.11 14.22 14.82
N ALA A 328 5.26 12.92 15.10
CA ALA A 328 4.19 12.06 15.58
C ALA A 328 3.69 12.50 16.97
N LYS A 329 4.58 12.80 17.92
CA LYS A 329 4.21 13.31 19.26
C LYS A 329 3.40 14.59 19.12
N TRP A 330 3.89 15.57 18.36
CA TRP A 330 3.17 16.84 18.16
C TRP A 330 1.85 16.66 17.42
N SER A 331 1.75 15.70 16.50
CA SER A 331 0.49 15.35 15.83
C SER A 331 -0.53 14.74 16.79
N TYR A 332 -0.10 13.92 17.75
CA TYR A 332 -0.98 13.41 18.81
C TYR A 332 -1.47 14.52 19.73
N LEU A 333 -0.56 15.38 20.22
CA LEU A 333 -0.92 16.50 21.08
C LEU A 333 -1.89 17.44 20.36
N ALA A 334 -1.63 17.77 19.11
CA ALA A 334 -2.53 18.58 18.28
C ALA A 334 -3.92 17.95 18.13
N SER A 335 -3.99 16.65 17.85
CA SER A 335 -5.25 15.93 17.71
C SER A 335 -6.04 15.92 19.02
N CYS A 336 -5.36 15.70 20.15
CA CYS A 336 -5.97 15.77 21.48
C CYS A 336 -6.47 17.18 21.79
N SER A 337 -5.67 18.23 21.56
CA SER A 337 -6.08 19.63 21.76
C SER A 337 -7.32 19.97 20.96
N ALA A 338 -7.37 19.54 19.68
CA ALA A 338 -8.53 19.73 18.83
C ALA A 338 -9.76 18.98 19.35
N ALA A 339 -9.61 17.74 19.81
CA ALA A 339 -10.71 16.94 20.35
C ALA A 339 -11.29 17.48 21.67
N CYS A 340 -10.46 18.16 22.47
CA CYS A 340 -10.86 18.76 23.74
C CYS A 340 -11.47 20.16 23.60
N GLU A 341 -11.31 20.81 22.45
CA GLU A 341 -11.72 22.22 22.24
C GLU A 341 -11.14 23.19 23.27
N ASN A 342 -9.95 22.86 23.80
CA ASN A 342 -9.29 23.63 24.83
C ASN A 342 -8.37 24.67 24.19
N GLN A 343 -8.74 25.95 24.29
CA GLN A 343 -7.99 27.06 23.70
C GLN A 343 -6.54 27.13 24.22
N GLU A 344 -6.30 26.94 25.51
CA GLU A 344 -4.95 26.99 26.09
C GLU A 344 -4.05 25.88 25.50
N TRP A 345 -4.61 24.68 25.31
CA TRP A 345 -3.90 23.56 24.69
C TRP A 345 -3.63 23.78 23.21
N VAL A 346 -4.57 24.39 22.49
CA VAL A 346 -4.38 24.78 21.08
C VAL A 346 -3.26 25.81 20.98
N ASP A 347 -3.28 26.85 21.81
CA ASP A 347 -2.25 27.90 21.85
C ASP A 347 -0.88 27.33 22.19
N PHE A 348 -0.81 26.42 23.16
CA PHE A 348 0.42 25.72 23.52
C PHE A 348 1.01 24.95 22.32
N VAL A 349 0.21 24.13 21.65
CA VAL A 349 0.69 23.31 20.52
C VAL A 349 1.10 24.18 19.33
N LEU A 350 0.34 25.23 18.99
CA LEU A 350 0.71 26.16 17.92
C LEU A 350 2.03 26.90 18.22
N LYS A 351 2.25 27.28 19.49
CA LYS A 351 3.45 28.01 19.91
C LYS A 351 4.71 27.15 19.94
N HIS A 352 4.57 25.88 20.31
CA HIS A 352 5.71 25.00 20.61
C HIS A 352 5.93 23.90 19.55
N GLY A 353 4.87 23.34 18.98
CA GLY A 353 4.94 22.22 18.04
C GLY A 353 5.06 22.61 16.56
N VAL A 354 4.30 23.63 16.13
CA VAL A 354 4.27 24.05 14.72
C VAL A 354 5.52 24.84 14.35
N ASN A 355 6.17 24.47 13.23
CA ASN A 355 7.40 25.03 12.66
C ASN A 355 8.66 24.99 13.53
N LYS A 356 8.57 24.66 14.82
CA LYS A 356 9.71 24.60 15.75
C LYS A 356 10.18 23.19 16.04
N GLN A 357 9.25 22.26 16.26
CA GLN A 357 9.57 20.96 16.85
C GLN A 357 8.97 19.75 16.11
N GLY A 358 8.40 19.95 14.91
CA GLY A 358 8.14 18.83 13.99
C GLY A 358 6.88 18.89 13.13
N MET A 359 5.97 19.85 13.33
CA MET A 359 4.78 19.94 12.46
C MET A 359 4.89 21.10 11.49
N ASP A 360 4.79 20.81 10.19
CA ASP A 360 4.73 21.83 9.13
C ASP A 360 3.45 22.67 9.29
N SER A 361 3.55 24.00 9.18
CA SER A 361 2.38 24.89 9.17
C SER A 361 1.39 24.62 8.04
N GLU A 362 1.83 24.05 6.92
CA GLU A 362 0.94 23.69 5.80
C GLU A 362 0.26 22.33 6.01
N TYR A 363 0.69 21.57 7.02
CA TYR A 363 0.03 20.32 7.38
C TYR A 363 -1.41 20.58 7.83
N ILE A 364 -2.36 19.80 7.31
CA ILE A 364 -3.80 20.02 7.52
C ILE A 364 -4.15 20.15 9.01
N LEU A 365 -3.52 19.36 9.89
CA LEU A 365 -3.77 19.43 11.33
C LEU A 365 -3.29 20.76 11.96
N ALA A 366 -2.19 21.34 11.48
CA ALA A 366 -1.70 22.64 11.94
C ALA A 366 -2.62 23.78 11.48
N VAL A 367 -3.11 23.69 10.24
CA VAL A 367 -4.11 24.64 9.70
C VAL A 367 -5.43 24.52 10.45
N HIS A 368 -5.88 23.30 10.75
CA HIS A 368 -7.06 23.05 11.55
C HIS A 368 -6.93 23.68 12.94
N LEU A 369 -5.82 23.46 13.67
CA LEU A 369 -5.60 24.08 14.97
C LEU A 369 -5.58 25.62 14.91
N SER A 370 -4.97 26.18 13.87
CA SER A 370 -4.93 27.64 13.67
C SER A 370 -6.34 28.21 13.46
N CYS A 371 -7.18 27.51 12.71
CA CYS A 371 -8.58 27.86 12.52
C CYS A 371 -9.38 27.68 13.81
N LEU A 372 -9.17 26.58 14.52
CA LEU A 372 -9.84 26.29 15.79
C LEU A 372 -9.54 27.37 16.84
N ARG A 373 -8.29 27.81 16.94
CA ARG A 373 -7.90 28.92 17.81
C ARG A 373 -8.73 30.17 17.52
N GLU A 374 -8.84 30.56 16.25
CA GLU A 374 -9.61 31.75 15.85
C GLU A 374 -11.08 31.62 16.22
N VAL A 375 -11.70 30.46 15.97
CA VAL A 375 -13.11 30.26 16.33
C VAL A 375 -13.31 30.31 17.84
N LEU A 376 -12.41 29.70 18.63
CA LEU A 376 -12.50 29.73 20.09
C LEU A 376 -12.28 31.14 20.67
N SER A 377 -11.41 31.96 20.05
CA SER A 377 -11.15 33.32 20.54
C SER A 377 -12.11 34.38 20.02
N GLU A 378 -12.57 34.27 18.76
CA GLU A 378 -13.32 35.32 18.06
C GLU A 378 -14.77 34.93 17.73
N GLY A 379 -15.12 33.63 17.79
CA GLY A 379 -16.45 33.11 17.47
C GLY A 379 -16.84 33.19 15.99
N SER A 380 -15.91 33.53 15.09
CA SER A 380 -16.21 33.69 13.66
C SER A 380 -16.17 32.36 12.90
N GLY A 381 -17.26 32.02 12.20
CA GLY A 381 -17.30 30.84 11.33
C GLY A 381 -16.44 30.93 10.05
N THR A 382 -15.81 32.06 9.74
CA THR A 382 -14.98 32.22 8.53
C THR A 382 -13.76 31.31 8.50
N ALA A 383 -13.29 30.88 9.67
CA ALA A 383 -12.16 29.96 9.78
C ALA A 383 -12.45 28.58 9.16
N ALA A 384 -13.71 28.12 9.21
CA ALA A 384 -14.12 26.85 8.61
C ALA A 384 -13.97 26.88 7.07
N GLN A 385 -14.40 27.97 6.42
CA GLN A 385 -14.20 28.13 4.97
C GLN A 385 -12.72 28.11 4.58
N ARG A 386 -11.83 28.73 5.37
CA ARG A 386 -10.38 28.71 5.08
C ARG A 386 -9.81 27.30 5.17
N LEU A 387 -10.22 26.51 6.17
CA LEU A 387 -9.82 25.10 6.26
C LEU A 387 -10.25 24.32 5.01
N LEU A 388 -11.50 24.48 4.57
CA LEU A 388 -12.00 23.80 3.36
C LEU A 388 -11.22 24.19 2.10
N VAL A 389 -10.93 25.48 1.91
CA VAL A 389 -10.10 25.95 0.78
C VAL A 389 -8.69 25.36 0.84
N HIS A 390 -8.10 25.26 2.02
CA HIS A 390 -6.78 24.63 2.19
C HIS A 390 -6.80 23.14 1.83
N ILE A 391 -7.82 22.42 2.30
CA ILE A 391 -8.04 21.00 1.99
C ILE A 391 -8.18 20.79 0.48
N ASP A 392 -9.01 21.58 -0.19
CA ASP A 392 -9.23 21.50 -1.64
C ASP A 392 -7.94 21.74 -2.45
N ASN A 393 -7.04 22.58 -1.94
CA ASN A 393 -5.77 22.89 -2.59
C ASN A 393 -4.65 21.89 -2.31
N THR A 394 -4.73 21.11 -1.22
CA THR A 394 -3.64 20.24 -0.76
C THR A 394 -3.85 18.78 -1.08
N LEU A 395 -5.07 18.33 -1.34
CA LEU A 395 -5.36 16.91 -1.48
C LEU A 395 -5.51 16.43 -2.92
N GLN A 396 -4.73 15.39 -3.22
CA GLN A 396 -5.10 14.40 -4.21
C GLN A 396 -6.27 13.57 -3.66
N LYS A 397 -7.30 13.38 -4.50
CA LYS A 397 -8.58 12.73 -4.18
C LYS A 397 -8.42 11.28 -3.66
N GLN A 398 -9.42 10.84 -2.87
CA GLN A 398 -10.07 9.50 -2.87
C GLN A 398 -10.05 8.64 -1.60
N ASP A 399 -9.42 9.00 -0.48
CA ASP A 399 -9.56 8.20 0.75
C ASP A 399 -10.81 8.60 1.57
N PRO A 400 -11.76 7.66 1.84
CA PRO A 400 -12.91 7.91 2.71
C PRO A 400 -12.54 8.42 4.11
N MET A 401 -11.41 8.01 4.68
CA MET A 401 -11.01 8.45 6.02
C MET A 401 -10.46 9.86 6.06
N ALA A 402 -9.65 10.24 5.07
CA ALA A 402 -9.30 11.64 4.85
C ALA A 402 -10.57 12.51 4.74
N ARG A 403 -11.56 12.08 3.95
CA ARG A 403 -12.83 12.80 3.84
C ARG A 403 -13.59 12.85 5.17
N PHE A 404 -13.73 11.74 5.87
CA PHE A 404 -14.36 11.70 7.19
C PHE A 404 -13.72 12.70 8.17
N ALA A 405 -12.39 12.74 8.21
CA ALA A 405 -11.64 13.67 9.05
C ALA A 405 -11.95 15.13 8.70
N GLN A 406 -11.96 15.48 7.41
CA GLN A 406 -12.28 16.83 6.94
C GLN A 406 -13.70 17.26 7.32
N GLU A 407 -14.68 16.38 7.09
CA GLU A 407 -16.08 16.65 7.42
C GLU A 407 -16.26 16.84 8.93
N CYS A 408 -15.55 16.07 9.76
CA CYS A 408 -15.57 16.24 11.22
C CYS A 408 -14.94 17.56 11.67
N MET A 409 -13.78 17.93 11.12
CA MET A 409 -13.10 19.19 11.44
C MET A 409 -13.92 20.40 10.97
N ALA A 410 -14.50 20.34 9.76
CA ALA A 410 -15.37 21.39 9.24
C ALA A 410 -16.65 21.53 10.10
N ALA A 411 -17.30 20.43 10.46
CA ALA A 411 -18.46 20.44 11.34
C ALA A 411 -18.13 21.06 12.70
N GLN A 412 -16.95 20.76 13.27
CA GLN A 412 -16.46 21.33 14.52
C GLN A 412 -16.32 22.86 14.42
N LEU A 413 -15.60 23.36 13.41
CA LEU A 413 -15.37 24.79 13.24
C LEU A 413 -16.67 25.56 12.95
N PHE A 414 -17.56 25.03 12.12
CA PHE A 414 -18.85 25.67 11.86
C PHE A 414 -19.75 25.69 13.08
N ARG A 415 -19.76 24.62 13.89
CA ARG A 415 -20.54 24.57 15.12
C ARG A 415 -20.07 25.63 16.10
N LEU A 416 -18.76 25.66 16.38
CA LEU A 416 -18.15 26.63 17.30
C LEU A 416 -18.31 28.07 16.79
N GLY A 417 -18.35 28.28 15.48
CA GLY A 417 -18.59 29.59 14.85
C GLY A 417 -20.07 29.97 14.70
N GLY A 418 -21.00 29.23 15.34
CA GLY A 418 -22.44 29.52 15.35
C GLY A 418 -23.19 29.21 14.04
N GLN A 419 -22.54 28.57 13.06
CA GLN A 419 -23.14 28.22 11.76
C GLN A 419 -23.74 26.81 11.78
N HIS A 420 -24.69 26.54 12.68
CA HIS A 420 -25.23 25.20 12.94
C HIS A 420 -25.77 24.48 11.70
N LYS A 421 -26.38 25.19 10.74
CA LYS A 421 -26.88 24.58 9.50
C LYS A 421 -25.73 24.02 8.65
N ALA A 422 -24.63 24.76 8.49
CA ALA A 422 -23.46 24.30 7.77
C ALA A 422 -22.79 23.14 8.53
N ALA A 423 -22.65 23.28 9.85
CA ALA A 423 -22.12 22.24 10.71
C ALA A 423 -22.88 20.92 10.57
N ARG A 424 -24.22 21.00 10.50
CA ARG A 424 -25.08 19.83 10.34
C ARG A 424 -24.88 19.11 9.01
N ASN A 425 -24.74 19.85 7.90
CA ASN A 425 -24.51 19.26 6.58
C ASN A 425 -23.20 18.43 6.54
N HIS A 426 -22.13 18.98 7.12
CA HIS A 426 -20.85 18.29 7.23
C HIS A 426 -20.95 17.08 8.18
N LEU A 427 -21.66 17.23 9.30
CA LEU A 427 -21.90 16.13 10.23
C LEU A 427 -22.65 14.96 9.58
N ASP A 428 -23.74 15.24 8.84
CA ASP A 428 -24.52 14.20 8.17
C ASP A 428 -23.66 13.46 7.12
N THR A 429 -22.75 14.16 6.45
CA THR A 429 -21.78 13.54 5.52
C THR A 429 -20.77 12.66 6.25
N ALA A 430 -20.21 13.13 7.37
CA ALA A 430 -19.31 12.35 8.20
C ALA A 430 -19.98 11.07 8.74
N GLN A 431 -21.23 11.19 9.20
CA GLN A 431 -22.02 10.06 9.70
C GLN A 431 -22.26 9.02 8.59
N ALA A 432 -22.58 9.45 7.37
CA ALA A 432 -22.74 8.56 6.23
C ALA A 432 -21.44 7.77 5.93
N LEU A 433 -20.30 8.46 5.88
CA LEU A 433 -18.99 7.84 5.64
C LEU A 433 -18.63 6.82 6.74
N LEU A 434 -18.97 7.11 7.99
CA LEU A 434 -18.72 6.21 9.12
C LEU A 434 -19.55 4.91 9.02
N HIS A 435 -20.76 4.99 8.49
CA HIS A 435 -21.63 3.81 8.31
C HIS A 435 -21.34 3.01 7.04
N GLU A 436 -20.83 3.65 5.98
CA GLU A 436 -20.50 2.98 4.72
C GLU A 436 -19.39 1.93 4.87
N ASN A 437 -18.43 2.12 5.77
CA ASN A 437 -17.29 1.21 5.92
C ASN A 437 -17.07 0.77 7.37
N THR A 438 -17.80 -0.28 7.79
CA THR A 438 -17.72 -0.83 9.15
C THR A 438 -16.39 -1.51 9.50
N GLU A 439 -15.55 -1.83 8.50
CA GLU A 439 -14.22 -2.42 8.73
C GLU A 439 -13.16 -1.37 9.06
N VAL A 440 -13.40 -0.13 8.64
CA VAL A 440 -12.50 0.99 8.84
C VAL A 440 -12.89 1.74 10.10
N GLN A 441 -11.89 2.00 10.95
CA GLN A 441 -12.07 2.69 12.21
C GLN A 441 -11.29 4.02 12.18
N PRO A 442 -12.00 5.17 12.27
CA PRO A 442 -11.33 6.45 12.40
C PRO A 442 -10.52 6.52 13.69
N ARG A 443 -9.52 7.40 13.68
CA ARG A 443 -8.70 7.65 14.87
C ARG A 443 -9.57 8.12 16.03
N LEU A 444 -9.19 7.74 17.25
CA LEU A 444 -9.96 8.01 18.45
C LEU A 444 -10.29 9.49 18.60
N GLU A 445 -9.30 10.39 18.44
CA GLU A 445 -9.50 11.83 18.55
C GLU A 445 -10.52 12.36 17.54
N LEU A 446 -10.53 11.84 16.31
CA LEU A 446 -11.55 12.19 15.32
C LEU A 446 -12.94 11.66 15.71
N ARG A 447 -13.01 10.46 16.30
CA ARG A 447 -14.27 9.93 16.85
C ARG A 447 -14.77 10.78 18.02
N ILE A 448 -13.88 11.34 18.82
CA ILE A 448 -14.23 12.28 19.90
C ILE A 448 -14.81 13.57 19.32
N ILE A 449 -14.14 14.17 18.33
CA ILE A 449 -14.65 15.37 17.62
C ILE A 449 -16.03 15.09 17.02
N HIS A 450 -16.19 13.95 16.34
CA HIS A 450 -17.46 13.53 15.78
C HIS A 450 -18.54 13.39 16.86
N ALA A 451 -18.25 12.67 17.96
CA ALA A 451 -19.22 12.48 19.05
C ALA A 451 -19.65 13.82 19.66
N ARG A 452 -18.72 14.75 19.89
CA ARG A 452 -19.05 16.10 20.39
C ARG A 452 -19.95 16.86 19.42
N ASN A 453 -19.63 16.84 18.13
CA ASN A 453 -20.49 17.44 17.10
C ASN A 453 -21.90 16.83 17.09
N VAL A 454 -22.01 15.51 17.23
CA VAL A 454 -23.31 14.82 17.33
C VAL A 454 -24.08 15.27 18.57
N LEU A 455 -23.46 15.26 19.75
CA LEU A 455 -24.12 15.60 21.02
C LEU A 455 -24.65 17.04 21.02
N GLU A 456 -23.96 17.97 20.37
CA GLU A 456 -24.39 19.37 20.33
C GLU A 456 -25.34 19.72 19.17
N LEU A 457 -25.32 18.97 18.05
CA LEU A 457 -26.10 19.29 16.84
C LEU A 457 -27.31 18.37 16.62
N CYS A 458 -27.35 17.18 17.24
CA CYS A 458 -28.48 16.26 17.18
C CYS A 458 -29.42 16.46 18.37
N ARG A 459 -30.69 16.09 18.20
CA ARG A 459 -31.64 16.14 19.32
C ARG A 459 -31.43 14.92 20.22
N PRO A 460 -31.56 15.07 21.55
CA PRO A 460 -31.64 13.92 22.45
C PRO A 460 -32.72 12.94 21.99
N GLY A 461 -32.37 11.65 21.90
CA GLY A 461 -33.23 10.58 21.41
C GLY A 461 -33.08 10.24 19.92
N ASP A 462 -32.43 11.09 19.12
CA ASP A 462 -32.07 10.72 17.74
C ASP A 462 -31.05 9.56 17.77
N PRO A 463 -31.11 8.58 16.84
CA PRO A 463 -30.19 7.43 16.86
C PRO A 463 -28.69 7.82 16.92
N PRO A 464 -28.20 8.81 16.13
CA PRO A 464 -26.81 9.25 16.23
C PRO A 464 -26.46 9.79 17.61
N HIS A 465 -27.37 10.56 18.25
CA HIS A 465 -27.17 11.09 19.59
C HIS A 465 -27.01 9.95 20.62
N ALA A 466 -27.90 8.96 20.57
CA ALA A 466 -27.82 7.78 21.45
C ALA A 466 -26.50 7.01 21.27
N GLU A 467 -26.04 6.85 20.03
CA GLU A 467 -24.75 6.21 19.72
C GLU A 467 -23.56 7.01 20.29
N ALA A 468 -23.57 8.34 20.15
CA ALA A 468 -22.52 9.20 20.70
C ALA A 468 -22.50 9.16 22.23
N VAL A 469 -23.65 9.20 22.90
CA VAL A 469 -23.75 9.03 24.37
C VAL A 469 -23.20 7.67 24.80
N ALA A 470 -23.57 6.59 24.10
CA ALA A 470 -23.08 5.25 24.39
C ALA A 470 -21.55 5.16 24.23
N PHE A 471 -21.00 5.75 23.17
CA PHE A 471 -19.56 5.84 22.94
C PHE A 471 -18.84 6.59 24.06
N VAL A 472 -19.31 7.79 24.42
CA VAL A 472 -18.70 8.62 25.47
C VAL A 472 -18.71 7.89 26.81
N ARG A 473 -19.86 7.33 27.22
CA ARG A 473 -19.98 6.62 28.50
C ARG A 473 -19.11 5.36 28.57
N ASP A 474 -19.07 4.57 27.48
CA ASP A 474 -18.19 3.38 27.42
C ASP A 474 -16.72 3.77 27.56
N TYR A 475 -16.25 4.80 26.86
CA TYR A 475 -14.86 5.23 26.95
C TYR A 475 -14.53 5.89 28.30
N ILE A 476 -15.43 6.66 28.91
CA ILE A 476 -15.23 7.18 30.28
C ILE A 476 -15.05 6.02 31.27
N ALA A 477 -15.91 5.00 31.19
CA ALA A 477 -15.83 3.81 32.04
C ALA A 477 -14.50 3.05 31.87
N ARG A 478 -13.91 3.10 30.68
CA ARG A 478 -12.59 2.52 30.36
C ARG A 478 -11.40 3.41 30.75
N GLY A 479 -11.64 4.62 31.25
CA GLY A 479 -10.63 5.51 31.82
C GLY A 479 -10.24 6.72 30.96
N TYR A 480 -10.92 6.98 29.84
CA TYR A 480 -10.64 8.16 29.00
C TYR A 480 -11.26 9.41 29.63
N HIS A 481 -10.60 9.98 30.62
CA HIS A 481 -11.12 11.12 31.38
C HIS A 481 -11.19 12.43 30.58
N VAL A 482 -10.51 12.49 29.43
CA VAL A 482 -10.65 13.58 28.47
C VAL A 482 -12.08 13.78 27.96
N LEU A 483 -12.96 12.78 28.10
CA LEU A 483 -14.36 12.82 27.66
C LEU A 483 -15.34 13.22 28.75
N LYS A 484 -14.88 13.43 29.99
CA LYS A 484 -15.80 13.68 31.12
C LYS A 484 -16.66 14.92 30.95
N ASP A 485 -16.20 15.91 30.20
CA ASP A 485 -16.96 17.13 29.90
C ASP A 485 -18.11 16.88 28.90
N LEU A 486 -18.08 15.76 28.17
CA LEU A 486 -19.14 15.34 27.24
C LEU A 486 -20.26 14.54 27.92
N ASP A 487 -20.02 13.97 29.09
CA ASP A 487 -21.04 13.26 29.87
C ASP A 487 -21.88 14.27 30.65
N SER A 488 -22.72 15.02 29.92
CA SER A 488 -23.71 15.87 30.54
C SER A 488 -24.74 14.99 31.25
N PRO A 489 -25.01 15.21 32.56
CA PRO A 489 -26.13 14.58 33.22
C PRO A 489 -27.42 15.15 32.59
N GLU A 490 -28.11 14.32 31.79
CA GLU A 490 -29.48 14.62 31.31
C GLU A 490 -30.44 14.91 32.47
#